data_AF-A0A523KBA4-F1
#
_entry.id   AF-A0A523KBA4-F1
#
_cell.length_a   1.000
_cell.length_b   1.000
_cell.length_c   1.000
_cell.angle_alpha   90.00
_cell.angle_beta   90.00
_cell.angle_gamma   90.00
#
_symmetry.space_group_name_H-M   'P 1'
#
loop_
_entity.id
_entity.type
_entity.pdbx_description
1 polymer ?
#
loop_
_entity_poly.entity_id
_entity_poly.type
_entity_poly.pdbx_seq_one_letter_code
_entity_poly.pdbx_strand_id
1 'polypeptide(L)' 'MSEYNRETGFLTLTLDKLHDFHSTADRLPEEEAPPIEFYVEKLKNFGHEVANVTDDQLDVKAPENEIFELLSGQHIYL' A
#
# COMPACT_ATOMS: atom_id res chain seq x y z
N MET A 1 3.56 -9.15 6.91
CA MET A 1 4.93 -9.30 6.34
C MET A 1 4.90 -8.78 4.91
N SER A 2 5.94 -8.07 4.46
CA SER A 2 6.09 -7.69 3.04
C SER A 2 7.15 -8.58 2.39
N GLU A 3 6.90 -9.06 1.17
CA GLU A 3 7.89 -9.81 0.40
C GLU A 3 8.07 -9.17 -0.98
N TYR A 4 9.27 -8.65 -1.26
CA TYR A 4 9.60 -8.09 -2.56
C TYR A 4 10.18 -9.16 -3.47
N ASN A 5 9.43 -9.53 -4.50
CA ASN A 5 9.89 -10.43 -5.54
C ASN A 5 10.71 -9.65 -6.59
N ARG A 6 12.03 -9.82 -6.55
CA ARG A 6 12.97 -9.18 -7.49
C ARG A 6 12.83 -9.67 -8.94
N GLU A 7 12.31 -10.89 -9.14
CA GLU A 7 12.15 -11.47 -10.48
C GLU A 7 10.95 -10.88 -11.21
N THR A 8 9.87 -10.60 -10.48
CA THR A 8 8.63 -10.04 -11.05
C THR A 8 8.51 -8.53 -10.85
N GLY A 9 9.27 -7.96 -9.90
CA GLY A 9 9.16 -6.56 -9.49
C GLY A 9 7.92 -6.27 -8.65
N PHE A 10 7.24 -7.30 -8.15
CA PHE A 10 6.07 -7.15 -7.30
C PHE A 10 6.45 -7.22 -5.82
N LEU A 11 5.85 -6.33 -5.05
CA LEU A 11 5.86 -6.34 -3.60
C LEU A 11 4.52 -6.88 -3.11
N THR A 12 4.57 -8.00 -2.40
CA THR A 12 3.41 -8.52 -1.67
C THR A 12 3.26 -7.72 -0.39
N LEU A 13 2.08 -7.12 -0.22
CA LEU A 13 1.70 -6.32 0.94
C LEU A 13 0.47 -6.92 1.59
N THR A 14 0.57 -7.09 2.91
CA THR A 14 -0.55 -7.51 3.75
C THR A 14 -1.33 -6.27 4.22
N LEU A 15 -2.62 -6.44 4.48
CA LEU A 15 -3.51 -5.38 4.97
C LEU A 15 -2.96 -4.72 6.23
N ASP A 16 -2.44 -5.53 7.17
CA ASP A 16 -1.73 -5.09 8.36
C ASP A 16 -0.56 -4.14 8.03
N LYS A 17 0.22 -4.46 7.00
CA LYS A 17 1.34 -3.61 6.59
C LYS A 17 0.91 -2.33 5.89
N LEU A 18 -0.16 -2.40 5.11
CA LEU A 18 -0.79 -1.24 4.49
C LEU A 18 -1.38 -0.30 5.56
N HIS A 19 -1.94 -0.86 6.63
CA HIS A 19 -2.39 -0.11 7.82
C HIS A 19 -1.20 0.54 8.53
N ASP A 20 -0.11 -0.19 8.75
CA ASP A 20 1.14 0.34 9.33
C ASP A 20 1.67 1.53 8.53
N PHE A 21 1.77 1.40 7.21
CA PHE A 21 2.21 2.47 6.30
C PHE A 21 1.26 3.67 6.25
N HIS A 22 -0.04 3.42 6.41
CA HIS A 22 -1.03 4.49 6.44
C HIS A 22 -1.08 5.17 7.81
N SER A 23 -0.83 4.42 8.89
CA SER A 23 -0.77 4.92 10.27
C SER A 23 0.43 5.78 10.56
N THR A 24 1.54 5.61 9.82
CA THR A 24 2.70 6.50 9.94
C THR A 24 2.45 7.88 9.32
N ALA A 25 1.42 8.03 8.48
CA ALA A 25 0.86 9.34 8.18
C ALA A 25 0.13 9.81 9.46
N ASP A 26 0.54 10.94 10.03
CA ASP A 26 0.13 11.57 11.30
C ASP A 26 -1.41 11.80 11.50
N ARG A 27 -2.26 11.24 10.64
CA ARG A 27 -3.72 11.43 10.57
C ARG A 27 -4.44 10.14 10.15
N LEU A 28 -4.36 9.07 10.92
CA LEU A 28 -5.48 8.13 10.92
C LEU A 28 -6.59 8.78 11.78
N PRO A 29 -7.74 9.19 11.21
CA PRO A 29 -8.92 9.37 12.05
C PRO A 29 -9.19 8.02 12.73
N GLU A 30 -9.51 8.05 14.03
CA GLU A 30 -9.66 6.87 14.90
C GLU A 30 -10.86 5.95 14.55
N GLU A 31 -11.35 6.00 13.31
CA GLU A 31 -12.57 5.33 12.86
C GLU A 31 -12.24 4.40 11.68
N GLU A 32 -11.99 3.14 12.03
CA GLU A 32 -11.87 1.97 11.15
C GLU A 32 -10.67 1.93 10.18
N ALA A 33 -9.87 0.87 10.34
CA ALA A 33 -8.78 0.58 9.42
C ALA A 33 -9.37 0.23 8.04
N PRO A 34 -8.99 0.94 6.96
CA PRO A 34 -9.65 0.79 5.66
C PRO A 34 -9.43 -0.62 5.09
N PRO A 35 -10.40 -1.18 4.35
CA PRO A 35 -10.27 -2.50 3.74
C PRO A 35 -9.23 -2.48 2.61
N ILE A 36 -8.80 -3.67 2.18
CA ILE A 36 -7.78 -3.79 1.13
C ILE A 36 -8.17 -3.13 -0.19
N GLU A 37 -9.47 -3.11 -0.52
CA GLU A 37 -10.01 -2.47 -1.72
C GLU A 37 -9.67 -0.98 -1.78
N PHE A 38 -9.69 -0.28 -0.64
CA PHE A 38 -9.29 1.13 -0.55
C PHE A 38 -7.84 1.33 -1.00
N TYR A 39 -6.94 0.43 -0.59
CA TYR A 39 -5.53 0.47 -0.97
C TYR A 39 -5.34 0.13 -2.44
N VAL A 40 -6.09 -0.86 -2.96
CA VAL A 40 -6.06 -1.23 -4.38
C VAL A 40 -6.45 -0.04 -5.27
N GLU A 41 -7.56 0.64 -4.94
CA GLU A 41 -8.01 1.83 -5.68
C GLU A 41 -7.00 2.97 -5.58
N LYS A 42 -6.46 3.23 -4.39
CA LYS A 42 -5.44 4.26 -4.18
C LYS A 42 -4.20 3.98 -5.04
N LEU A 43 -3.64 2.78 -4.96
CA LEU A 43 -2.45 2.38 -5.73
C LEU A 43 -2.69 2.46 -7.24
N LYS A 44 -3.86 2.04 -7.73
CA LYS A 44 -4.25 2.19 -9.13
C LYS A 44 -4.39 3.65 -9.56
N ASN A 45 -4.95 4.51 -8.71
CA ASN A 45 -5.07 5.95 -8.97
C ASN A 45 -3.70 6.64 -9.05
N PHE A 46 -2.71 6.16 -8.30
CA PHE A 46 -1.31 6.60 -8.41
C PHE A 46 -0.56 6.00 -9.62
N GLY A 47 -1.19 5.09 -10.38
CA GLY A 47 -0.62 4.51 -11.60
C GLY A 47 0.16 3.21 -11.39
N HIS A 48 0.08 2.59 -10.19
CA HIS A 48 0.73 1.32 -9.93
C HIS A 48 -0.10 0.14 -10.41
N GLU A 49 0.60 -0.89 -10.91
CA GLU A 49 0.01 -2.17 -11.29
C GLU A 49 -0.20 -3.02 -10.03
N VAL A 50 -1.47 -3.38 -9.76
CA VAL A 50 -1.86 -4.22 -8.62
C VAL A 50 -2.32 -5.58 -9.14
N ALA A 51 -1.77 -6.65 -8.58
CA ALA A 51 -2.06 -8.05 -8.91
C ALA A 51 -2.37 -8.86 -7.64
N ASN A 52 -2.83 -10.10 -7.81
CA ASN A 52 -3.08 -11.07 -6.72
C ASN A 52 -3.79 -10.49 -5.49
N VAL A 53 -4.86 -9.71 -5.72
CA VAL A 53 -5.66 -9.10 -4.65
C VAL A 53 -6.52 -10.17 -3.97
N THR A 54 -6.42 -10.24 -2.65
CA THR A 54 -7.25 -11.04 -1.75
C THR A 54 -7.80 -10.13 -0.65
N ASP A 55 -8.62 -10.66 0.26
CA ASP A 55 -9.15 -9.91 1.40
C ASP A 55 -8.07 -9.35 2.35
N ASP A 56 -6.91 -10.00 2.46
CA ASP A 56 -5.85 -9.65 3.42
C ASP A 56 -4.50 -9.29 2.79
N GLN A 57 -4.31 -9.51 1.49
CA GLN A 57 -3.07 -9.17 0.79
C GLN A 57 -3.28 -8.71 -0.65
N LEU A 58 -2.33 -7.94 -1.16
CA LEU A 58 -2.22 -7.54 -2.56
C LEU A 58 -0.76 -7.58 -3.00
N ASP A 59 -0.55 -7.78 -4.30
CA ASP A 59 0.75 -7.57 -4.92
C ASP A 59 0.73 -6.24 -5.66
N VAL A 60 1.76 -5.42 -5.47
CA VAL A 60 1.91 -4.15 -6.20
C VAL A 60 3.27 -4.07 -6.87
N LYS A 61 3.30 -3.61 -8.11
CA LYS A 61 4.53 -3.44 -8.88
C LYS A 61 5.20 -2.12 -8.53
N ALA A 62 5.75 -2.08 -7.33
CA ALA A 62 6.46 -0.94 -6.77
C ALA A 62 7.37 -1.43 -5.63
N PRO A 63 8.50 -0.77 -5.38
CA PRO A 63 9.32 -1.07 -4.21
C PRO A 63 8.65 -0.59 -2.92
N GLU A 64 9.02 -1.20 -1.78
CA GLU A 64 8.39 -0.93 -0.48
C GLU A 64 8.48 0.53 -0.05
N ASN A 65 9.60 1.19 -0.32
CA ASN A 65 9.79 2.60 0.02
C ASN A 65 8.79 3.50 -0.71
N GLU A 66 8.51 3.24 -1.98
CA GLU A 66 7.59 4.05 -2.79
C GLU A 66 6.15 3.90 -2.27
N ILE A 67 5.76 2.67 -1.91
CA ILE A 67 4.44 2.43 -1.30
C ILE A 67 4.33 3.08 0.07
N PHE A 68 5.40 3.00 0.88
CA PHE A 68 5.47 3.70 2.15
C PHE A 68 5.32 5.21 1.97
N GLU A 69 6.06 5.84 1.07
CA GLU A 69 6.01 7.29 0.81
C GLU A 69 4.62 7.75 0.33
N LEU A 70 3.98 6.94 -0.53
CA LEU A 70 2.64 7.20 -1.07
C LEU A 70 1.55 7.06 0.02
N LEU A 71 1.60 6.00 0.82
CA LEU A 71 0.59 5.75 1.85
C LEU A 71 0.79 6.57 3.12
N SER A 72 2.04 6.92 3.46
CA SER A 72 2.38 7.84 4.55
C SER A 72 2.04 9.30 4.24
N GLY A 73 1.56 9.59 3.02
CA GLY A 73 1.16 10.94 2.62
C GLY A 73 2.34 11.90 2.40
N GLN A 74 3.56 11.39 2.24
CA GLN A 74 4.74 12.22 2.01
C GLN A 74 4.72 12.88 0.61
N HIS A 75 3.90 12.35 -0.30
CA HIS A 75 3.66 12.88 -1.66
C HIS A 75 2.47 13.86 -1.80
N ILE A 76 2.04 14.54 -0.73
CA ILE A 76 1.09 15.67 -0.85
C ILE A 76 1.83 17.02 -1.08
N TYR A 77 3.16 17.02 -1.14
CA TYR A 77 3.95 18.21 -1.47
C TYR A 77 5.00 17.93 -2.55
N LEU A 78 4.55 17.94 -3.82
CA LEU A 78 5.38 18.33 -4.97
C LEU A 78 4.49 18.91 -6.07
#